data_AF-A0A4Q1JI10-F1
#
_entry.id   AF-A0A4Q1JI10-F1
#
_cell.length_a   1.000
_cell.length_b   1.000
_cell.length_c   1.000
_cell.angle_alpha   90.00
_cell.angle_beta   90.00
_cell.angle_gamma   90.00
#
_symmetry.space_group_name_H-M   'P 1'
#
loop_
_entity.id
_entity.type
_entity.pdbx_description
1 polymer ?
#
loop_
_entity_poly.entity_id
_entity_poly.type
_entity_poly.pdbx_seq_one_letter_code
_entity_poly.pdbx_strand_id
1 'polypeptide(L)'
;MIVSGKSIQIDRPNPIVDVDVLAYKRRMDPLDAVDALIEGDYVLIVDYFSSGLIVLNALKAYLKKAYPDQSFQGQRDYRARFRELSHRLLLLVSNNKLTVRKAPEIGWLKSLYPDMDEFLLPFPQVQGLNSSWQWHEKGIFIPVLGRKIRPFFGTYFPTRFEHLILFDKWLKQYVGEKKSAIDVGIGSGVLSLQMLKQGFGKLYGTDTNPNAIAGVNEELKRYGLDAKVELMHGDLFADCSEKTELIVFNPPWLPASHNLEGIDMAIYYDEQLFPRFFAEAIKHLKPGGRVTLLFSNMIEITHKDAEHPIKKELAEGGRFQKELLLHKGVKAASNKTQRNQNWRAEEQVELWVLKMI
;
A
#
# COMPACT_ATOMS: atom_id res chain seq x y z
N MET A 1 16.11 -5.50 9.57
CA MET A 1 15.60 -4.94 10.86
C MET A 1 15.18 -6.10 11.74
N ILE A 2 15.31 -6.04 13.06
CA ILE A 2 14.77 -7.08 13.96
C ILE A 2 13.44 -6.59 14.54
N VAL A 3 12.37 -7.36 14.32
CA VAL A 3 11.05 -7.13 14.91
C VAL A 3 10.58 -8.45 15.53
N SER A 4 10.19 -8.41 16.80
CA SER A 4 9.76 -9.60 17.57
C SER A 4 10.76 -10.77 17.47
N GLY A 5 12.06 -10.47 17.53
CA GLY A 5 13.14 -11.46 17.46
C GLY A 5 13.45 -12.03 16.07
N LYS A 6 12.71 -11.63 15.02
CA LYS A 6 12.94 -12.08 13.63
C LYS A 6 13.57 -10.99 12.79
N SER A 7 14.54 -11.36 11.95
CA SER A 7 15.09 -10.47 10.94
C SER A 7 14.09 -10.33 9.79
N ILE A 8 13.67 -9.10 9.51
CA ILE A 8 12.87 -8.74 8.34
C ILE A 8 13.74 -7.97 7.34
N GLN A 9 13.64 -8.36 6.07
CA GLN A 9 14.23 -7.65 4.95
C GLN A 9 13.21 -6.67 4.39
N ILE A 10 13.60 -5.40 4.32
CA ILE A 10 12.76 -4.31 3.82
C ILE A 10 12.79 -4.33 2.29
N ASP A 11 11.62 -4.17 1.68
CA ASP A 11 11.46 -4.04 0.24
C ASP A 11 11.96 -2.67 -0.22
N ARG A 12 12.78 -2.68 -1.26
CA ARG A 12 13.34 -1.49 -1.89
C ARG A 12 13.48 -1.73 -3.40
N PRO A 13 13.51 -0.66 -4.22
CA PRO A 13 13.87 -0.82 -5.62
C PRO A 13 15.22 -1.53 -5.78
N ASN A 14 15.35 -2.41 -6.76
CA ASN A 14 16.59 -3.13 -6.97
C ASN A 14 17.64 -2.17 -7.56
N PRO A 15 18.82 -2.02 -6.93
CA PRO A 15 19.90 -1.23 -7.48
C PRO A 15 20.46 -1.93 -8.72
N ILE A 16 20.86 -1.15 -9.72
CA ILE A 16 21.56 -1.63 -10.91
C ILE A 16 23.04 -1.28 -10.75
N VAL A 17 23.91 -2.25 -11.00
CA VAL A 17 25.37 -2.12 -10.99
C VAL A 17 25.92 -2.76 -12.26
N ASP A 18 27.13 -2.34 -12.67
CA ASP A 18 27.89 -2.99 -13.75
C ASP A 18 27.13 -3.12 -15.09
N VAL A 19 26.50 -2.02 -15.53
CA VAL A 19 25.87 -1.92 -16.86
C VAL A 19 26.51 -0.81 -17.69
N ASP A 20 26.63 -1.06 -19.00
CA ASP A 20 27.00 -0.02 -19.96
C ASP A 20 25.87 1.01 -20.09
N VAL A 21 26.25 2.29 -20.13
CA VAL A 21 25.28 3.39 -20.19
C VAL A 21 25.69 4.43 -21.22
N LEU A 22 24.69 4.95 -21.93
CA LEU A 22 24.83 6.12 -22.80
C LEU A 22 24.53 7.38 -21.99
N ALA A 23 25.52 8.27 -21.87
CA ALA A 23 25.36 9.51 -21.12
C ALA A 23 24.48 10.51 -21.88
N TYR A 24 23.40 10.98 -21.24
CA TYR A 24 22.52 12.01 -21.78
C TYR A 24 22.67 13.34 -21.02
N LYS A 25 22.71 14.43 -21.79
CA LYS A 25 22.73 15.82 -21.30
C LYS A 25 21.64 16.62 -22.00
N ARG A 26 21.10 17.63 -21.32
CA ARG A 26 19.99 18.50 -21.77
C ARG A 26 20.17 19.11 -23.16
N ARG A 27 21.41 19.29 -23.62
CA ARG A 27 21.73 19.87 -24.94
C ARG A 27 21.56 18.91 -26.11
N MET A 28 21.40 17.61 -25.83
CA MET A 28 21.18 16.56 -26.83
C MET A 28 19.70 16.49 -27.17
N ASP A 29 19.38 15.97 -28.36
CA ASP A 29 17.99 15.74 -28.72
C ASP A 29 17.42 14.63 -27.81
N PRO A 30 16.30 14.86 -27.09
CA PRO A 30 15.68 13.81 -26.31
C PRO A 30 15.22 12.61 -27.14
N LEU A 31 15.02 12.74 -28.45
CA LEU A 31 14.71 11.61 -29.33
C LEU A 31 15.88 10.64 -29.48
N ASP A 32 17.13 11.12 -29.50
CA ASP A 32 18.32 10.24 -29.51
C ASP A 32 18.31 9.30 -28.30
N ALA A 33 17.94 9.83 -27.12
CA ALA A 33 17.78 9.02 -25.91
C ALA A 33 16.59 8.06 -26.01
N VAL A 34 15.48 8.47 -26.63
CA VAL A 34 14.32 7.59 -26.82
C VAL A 34 14.68 6.41 -27.73
N ASP A 35 15.40 6.66 -28.81
CA ASP A 35 15.84 5.63 -29.76
C ASP A 35 16.76 4.62 -29.06
N ALA A 36 17.78 5.09 -28.33
CA ALA A 36 18.64 4.24 -27.49
C ALA A 36 17.85 3.35 -26.51
N LEU A 37 16.87 3.92 -25.80
CA LEU A 37 16.03 3.16 -24.87
C LEU A 37 15.25 2.06 -25.60
N ILE A 38 14.76 2.33 -26.82
CA ILE A 38 14.02 1.37 -27.66
C ILE A 38 14.94 0.25 -28.14
N GLU A 39 16.16 0.58 -28.54
CA GLU A 39 17.19 -0.36 -29.03
C GLU A 39 17.69 -1.33 -27.95
N GLY A 40 17.51 -0.98 -26.67
CA GLY A 40 17.86 -1.85 -25.55
C GLY A 40 18.86 -1.22 -24.58
N ASP A 41 19.42 -0.08 -24.93
CA ASP A 41 20.46 0.57 -24.16
C ASP A 41 19.92 1.23 -22.88
N TYR A 42 20.79 1.29 -21.87
CA TYR A 42 20.57 2.12 -20.71
C TYR A 42 21.04 3.55 -20.98
N VAL A 43 20.21 4.53 -20.64
CA VAL A 43 20.56 5.95 -20.77
C VAL A 43 20.75 6.55 -19.38
N LEU A 44 21.93 7.08 -19.10
CA LEU A 44 22.27 7.72 -17.83
C LEU A 44 22.13 9.24 -17.94
N ILE A 45 21.29 9.84 -17.11
CA ILE A 45 21.23 11.30 -16.98
C ILE A 45 22.42 11.81 -16.16
N VAL A 46 23.26 12.68 -16.74
CA VAL A 46 24.52 13.12 -16.09
C VAL A 46 24.59 14.62 -15.78
N ASP A 47 23.53 15.40 -16.02
CA ASP A 47 23.54 16.85 -15.78
C ASP A 47 22.49 17.36 -14.79
N TYR A 48 21.20 17.44 -15.16
CA TYR A 48 20.12 17.96 -14.33
C TYR A 48 19.04 16.90 -14.14
N PHE A 49 18.41 16.87 -12.97
CA PHE A 49 17.25 16.01 -12.75
C PHE A 49 16.13 16.28 -13.78
N SER A 50 15.95 17.54 -14.18
CA SER A 50 14.98 17.93 -15.22
C SER A 50 15.27 17.32 -16.59
N SER A 51 16.51 16.93 -16.90
CA SER A 51 16.85 16.31 -18.18
C SER A 51 16.18 14.95 -18.34
N GLY A 52 16.11 14.15 -17.28
CA GLY A 52 15.36 12.89 -17.31
C GLY A 52 13.86 13.10 -17.48
N LEU A 53 13.30 14.19 -16.94
CA LEU A 53 11.89 14.54 -17.20
C LEU A 53 11.64 14.88 -18.68
N ILE A 54 12.59 15.51 -19.36
CA ILE A 54 12.51 15.81 -20.79
C ILE A 54 12.49 14.51 -21.59
N VAL A 55 13.41 13.58 -21.32
CA VAL A 55 13.45 12.26 -21.99
C VAL A 55 12.18 11.47 -21.73
N LEU A 56 11.70 11.40 -20.47
CA LEU A 56 10.44 10.71 -20.16
C LEU A 56 9.24 11.30 -20.88
N ASN A 57 9.18 12.62 -21.05
CA ASN A 57 8.10 13.26 -21.79
C ASN A 57 8.18 12.99 -23.30
N ALA A 58 9.38 12.98 -23.88
CA ALA A 58 9.60 12.57 -25.26
C ALA A 58 9.20 11.11 -25.48
N LEU A 59 9.61 10.19 -24.59
CA LEU A 59 9.22 8.79 -24.61
C LEU A 59 7.69 8.62 -24.55
N LYS A 60 7.00 9.36 -23.66
CA LYS A 60 5.54 9.35 -23.59
C LYS A 60 4.90 9.82 -24.89
N ALA A 61 5.42 10.88 -25.49
CA ALA A 61 4.89 11.43 -26.75
C ALA A 61 5.08 10.45 -27.91
N TYR A 62 6.25 9.80 -27.98
CA TYR A 62 6.55 8.74 -28.94
C TYR A 62 5.58 7.57 -28.78
N LEU A 63 5.49 6.99 -27.58
CA LEU A 63 4.66 5.81 -27.33
C LEU A 63 3.15 6.08 -27.52
N LYS A 64 2.67 7.29 -27.25
CA LYS A 64 1.26 7.65 -27.53
C LYS A 64 0.93 7.58 -29.02
N LYS A 65 1.90 7.87 -29.90
CA LYS A 65 1.73 7.72 -31.35
C LYS A 65 1.85 6.25 -31.77
N ALA A 66 2.79 5.51 -31.19
CA ALA A 66 3.04 4.11 -31.51
C ALA A 66 1.94 3.15 -30.99
N TYR A 67 1.27 3.51 -29.89
CA TYR A 67 0.19 2.74 -29.27
C TYR A 67 -1.10 3.58 -29.22
N PRO A 68 -1.79 3.76 -30.37
CA PRO A 68 -2.98 4.61 -30.44
C PRO A 68 -4.23 3.94 -29.84
N ASP A 69 -4.23 2.63 -29.63
CA ASP A 69 -5.38 1.90 -29.10
C ASP A 69 -5.74 2.35 -27.67
N GLN A 70 -6.96 2.84 -27.50
CA GLN A 70 -7.51 3.32 -26.24
C GLN A 70 -8.35 2.27 -25.51
N SER A 71 -8.48 1.06 -26.05
CA SER A 71 -9.11 -0.09 -25.39
C SER A 71 -8.41 -0.42 -24.06
N PHE A 72 -9.06 -1.20 -23.20
CA PHE A 72 -8.43 -1.65 -21.95
C PHE A 72 -7.12 -2.39 -22.21
N GLN A 73 -7.09 -3.24 -23.24
CA GLN A 73 -5.89 -3.97 -23.64
C GLN A 73 -4.81 -3.03 -24.18
N GLY A 74 -5.15 -2.14 -25.11
CA GLY A 74 -4.20 -1.16 -25.66
C GLY A 74 -3.58 -0.24 -24.60
N GLN A 75 -4.37 0.18 -23.60
CA GLN A 75 -3.85 0.93 -22.46
C GLN A 75 -2.90 0.11 -21.59
N ARG A 76 -3.12 -1.20 -21.44
CA ARG A 76 -2.20 -2.09 -20.72
C ARG A 76 -0.90 -2.26 -21.49
N ASP A 77 -0.98 -2.48 -22.80
CA ASP A 77 0.20 -2.64 -23.67
C ASP A 77 1.06 -1.38 -23.66
N TYR A 78 0.43 -0.20 -23.79
CA TYR A 78 1.10 1.09 -23.65
C TYR A 78 1.81 1.22 -22.29
N ARG A 79 1.14 0.88 -21.19
CA ARG A 79 1.72 0.98 -19.83
C ARG A 79 2.86 0.00 -19.63
N ALA A 80 2.73 -1.22 -20.13
CA ALA A 80 3.77 -2.23 -20.07
C ALA A 80 5.03 -1.76 -20.82
N ARG A 81 4.87 -1.30 -22.07
CA ARG A 81 5.98 -0.80 -22.87
C ARG A 81 6.60 0.47 -22.28
N PHE A 82 5.78 1.41 -21.80
CA PHE A 82 6.29 2.59 -21.11
C PHE A 82 7.08 2.22 -19.86
N ARG A 83 6.59 1.25 -19.05
CA ARG A 83 7.31 0.77 -17.87
C ARG A 83 8.66 0.18 -18.27
N GLU A 84 8.70 -0.73 -19.23
CA GLU A 84 9.94 -1.34 -19.72
C GLU A 84 10.97 -0.27 -20.14
N LEU A 85 10.61 0.59 -21.09
CA LEU A 85 11.54 1.57 -21.67
C LEU A 85 11.96 2.64 -20.67
N SER A 86 11.03 3.14 -19.84
CA SER A 86 11.36 4.15 -18.83
C SER A 86 12.26 3.61 -17.71
N HIS A 87 12.30 2.28 -17.50
CA HIS A 87 13.20 1.68 -16.53
C HIS A 87 14.64 1.52 -17.04
N ARG A 88 14.90 1.75 -18.33
CA ARG A 88 16.26 1.87 -18.88
C ARG A 88 16.83 3.29 -18.76
N LEU A 89 16.02 4.27 -18.37
CA LEU A 89 16.48 5.63 -18.07
C LEU A 89 16.96 5.69 -16.61
N LEU A 90 18.24 5.91 -16.39
CA LEU A 90 18.90 5.75 -15.11
C LEU A 90 19.39 7.07 -14.51
N LEU A 91 19.52 7.07 -13.18
CA LEU A 91 20.19 8.07 -12.37
C LEU A 91 21.26 7.39 -11.51
N LEU A 92 22.42 8.01 -11.42
CA LEU A 92 23.45 7.61 -10.48
C LEU A 92 23.13 8.14 -9.08
N VAL A 93 23.12 7.22 -8.13
CA VAL A 93 23.17 7.49 -6.69
C VAL A 93 24.60 7.28 -6.25
N SER A 94 25.18 8.28 -5.58
CA SER A 94 26.49 8.20 -4.92
C SER A 94 26.38 8.80 -3.53
N ASN A 95 26.93 8.12 -2.52
CA ASN A 95 26.87 8.54 -1.13
C ASN A 95 25.42 8.83 -0.67
N ASN A 96 24.50 7.93 -1.03
CA ASN A 96 23.05 8.02 -0.80
C ASN A 96 22.39 9.30 -1.35
N LYS A 97 22.98 9.95 -2.36
CA LYS A 97 22.43 11.15 -3.01
C LYS A 97 22.43 11.00 -4.52
N LEU A 98 21.46 11.62 -5.18
CA LEU A 98 21.45 11.72 -6.64
C LEU A 98 22.58 12.67 -7.09
N THR A 99 23.38 12.26 -8.07
CA THR A 99 24.56 13.03 -8.51
C THR A 99 24.22 14.16 -9.48
N VAL A 100 23.02 14.15 -10.06
CA VAL A 100 22.54 15.20 -10.97
C VAL A 100 22.16 16.48 -10.24
N ARG A 101 22.30 17.62 -10.92
CA ARG A 101 21.99 18.95 -10.36
C ARG A 101 20.49 19.15 -10.17
N LYS A 102 20.13 19.94 -9.16
CA LYS A 102 18.74 20.27 -8.78
C LYS A 102 17.88 19.02 -8.55
N ALA A 103 18.50 17.95 -8.07
CA ALA A 103 17.80 16.75 -7.65
C ALA A 103 17.08 16.98 -6.32
N PRO A 104 15.94 16.30 -6.07
CA PRO A 104 15.32 16.30 -4.75
C PRO A 104 16.20 15.60 -3.71
N GLU A 105 16.08 16.00 -2.45
CA GLU A 105 16.62 15.24 -1.33
C GLU A 105 15.67 14.09 -0.98
N ILE A 106 16.19 12.86 -0.98
CA ILE A 106 15.41 11.64 -0.77
C ILE A 106 16.05 10.84 0.37
N GLY A 107 15.51 10.98 1.59
CA GLY A 107 16.05 10.30 2.77
C GLY A 107 16.03 8.77 2.67
N TRP A 108 15.12 8.20 1.87
CA TRP A 108 15.09 6.76 1.59
C TRP A 108 16.37 6.20 0.98
N LEU A 109 17.15 7.00 0.24
CA LEU A 109 18.40 6.51 -0.32
C LEU A 109 19.39 6.09 0.77
N LYS A 110 19.35 6.76 1.93
CA LYS A 110 20.16 6.40 3.10
C LYS A 110 19.56 5.23 3.87
N SER A 111 18.26 5.29 4.16
CA SER A 111 17.61 4.26 4.99
C SER A 111 17.46 2.91 4.28
N LEU A 112 17.20 2.94 2.97
CA LEU A 112 16.99 1.73 2.18
C LEU A 112 18.30 1.17 1.63
N TYR A 113 19.36 1.95 1.42
CA TYR A 113 20.64 1.47 0.88
C TYR A 113 21.83 1.83 1.79
N PRO A 114 21.83 1.39 3.06
CA PRO A 114 22.87 1.79 4.02
C PRO A 114 24.27 1.27 3.67
N ASP A 115 24.33 0.16 2.91
CA ASP A 115 25.58 -0.56 2.61
C ASP A 115 26.06 -0.38 1.16
N MET A 116 25.55 0.63 0.45
CA MET A 116 25.91 0.89 -0.95
C MET A 116 26.39 2.32 -1.15
N ASP A 117 27.62 2.45 -1.65
CA ASP A 117 28.21 3.75 -1.95
C ASP A 117 27.71 4.31 -3.28
N GLU A 118 27.79 3.51 -4.36
CA GLU A 118 27.38 3.91 -5.71
C GLU A 118 26.53 2.84 -6.38
N PHE A 119 25.44 3.28 -7.02
CA PHE A 119 24.55 2.41 -7.78
C PHE A 119 23.62 3.24 -8.68
N LEU A 120 23.00 2.57 -9.64
CA LEU A 120 22.04 3.17 -10.56
C LEU A 120 20.62 2.81 -10.14
N LEU A 121 19.69 3.76 -10.32
CA LEU A 121 18.26 3.51 -10.20
C LEU A 121 17.50 4.00 -11.42
N PRO A 122 16.49 3.25 -11.88
CA PRO A 122 15.48 3.73 -12.80
C PRO A 122 14.86 5.06 -12.38
N PHE A 123 14.81 6.02 -13.30
CA PHE A 123 14.25 7.35 -13.07
C PHE A 123 12.82 7.29 -12.50
N PRO A 124 11.88 6.45 -13.01
CA PRO A 124 10.54 6.33 -12.43
C PRO A 124 10.54 5.83 -10.98
N GLN A 125 11.48 4.95 -10.60
CA GLN A 125 11.61 4.48 -9.22
C GLN A 125 12.14 5.57 -8.31
N VAL A 126 13.09 6.39 -8.77
CA VAL A 126 13.54 7.59 -8.04
C VAL A 126 12.40 8.57 -7.82
N GLN A 127 11.51 8.76 -8.80
CA GLN A 127 10.31 9.58 -8.62
C GLN A 127 9.36 9.00 -7.55
N GLY A 128 9.19 7.68 -7.53
CA GLY A 128 8.41 6.99 -6.49
C GLY A 128 9.02 7.12 -5.09
N LEU A 129 10.34 6.96 -4.97
CA LEU A 129 11.08 7.19 -3.72
C LEU A 129 10.92 8.63 -3.24
N ASN A 130 11.08 9.62 -4.13
CA ASN A 130 10.88 11.03 -3.76
C ASN A 130 9.44 11.29 -3.27
N SER A 131 8.44 10.81 -4.01
CA SER A 131 7.03 10.98 -3.66
C SER A 131 6.71 10.43 -2.27
N SER A 132 7.11 9.18 -2.00
CA SER A 132 6.92 8.55 -0.69
C SER A 132 7.71 9.22 0.42
N TRP A 133 8.94 9.69 0.17
CA TRP A 133 9.73 10.43 1.15
C TRP A 133 9.01 11.72 1.58
N GLN A 134 8.43 12.44 0.63
CA GLN A 134 7.66 13.65 0.94
C GLN A 134 6.44 13.36 1.82
N TRP A 135 5.75 12.23 1.62
CA TRP A 135 4.66 11.80 2.51
C TRP A 135 5.15 11.44 3.90
N HIS A 136 6.26 10.70 3.99
CA HIS A 136 6.86 10.29 5.25
C HIS A 136 7.36 11.49 6.07
N GLU A 137 8.10 12.41 5.44
CA GLU A 137 8.65 13.60 6.08
C GLU A 137 7.55 14.54 6.59
N LYS A 138 6.57 14.87 5.73
CA LYS A 138 5.49 15.81 6.10
C LYS A 138 4.49 15.19 7.08
N GLY A 139 4.30 13.88 6.99
CA GLY A 139 3.25 13.13 7.68
C GLY A 139 1.85 13.46 7.18
N ILE A 140 0.93 12.53 7.40
CA ILE A 140 -0.47 12.59 6.97
C ILE A 140 -1.33 12.74 8.20
N PHE A 141 -2.05 13.87 8.31
CA PHE A 141 -2.95 14.06 9.43
C PHE A 141 -4.18 13.16 9.30
N ILE A 142 -4.42 12.34 10.31
CA ILE A 142 -5.57 11.44 10.40
C ILE A 142 -6.56 12.03 11.41
N PRO A 143 -7.70 12.60 10.96
CA PRO A 143 -8.60 13.34 11.84
C PRO A 143 -9.14 12.53 13.02
N VAL A 144 -9.51 11.27 12.79
CA VAL A 144 -10.03 10.38 13.85
C VAL A 144 -8.99 10.08 14.92
N LEU A 145 -7.69 10.14 14.59
CA LEU A 145 -6.61 10.00 15.56
C LEU A 145 -6.23 11.33 16.22
N GLY A 146 -6.45 12.46 15.54
CA GLY A 146 -5.99 13.78 15.98
C GLY A 146 -4.46 13.93 15.92
N ARG A 147 -3.79 13.16 15.07
CA ARG A 147 -2.32 13.18 14.89
C ARG A 147 -1.93 12.80 13.47
N LYS A 148 -0.66 13.02 13.15
CA LYS A 148 -0.08 12.57 11.88
C LYS A 148 0.37 11.11 11.97
N ILE A 149 0.36 10.42 10.84
CA ILE A 149 1.10 9.18 10.62
C ILE A 149 2.18 9.43 9.57
N ARG A 150 3.25 8.64 9.58
CA ARG A 150 4.33 8.75 8.59
C ARG A 150 4.52 7.39 7.92
N PRO A 151 3.77 7.10 6.84
CA PRO A 151 3.88 5.81 6.18
C PRO A 151 5.31 5.59 5.70
N PHE A 152 5.79 4.37 5.82
CA PHE A 152 7.09 3.97 5.30
C PHE A 152 7.00 3.75 3.78
N PHE A 153 8.15 3.70 3.11
CA PHE A 153 8.23 3.40 1.68
C PHE A 153 7.45 2.11 1.35
N GLY A 154 6.63 2.10 0.31
CA GLY A 154 5.93 0.89 -0.15
C GLY A 154 4.73 0.46 0.71
N THR A 155 4.37 1.20 1.76
CA THR A 155 3.21 0.89 2.62
C THR A 155 1.95 1.61 2.16
N TYR A 156 0.81 0.91 2.16
CA TYR A 156 -0.50 1.54 1.93
C TYR A 156 -0.90 2.47 3.09
N PHE A 157 -1.46 3.63 2.75
CA PHE A 157 -2.04 4.54 3.73
C PHE A 157 -3.36 5.14 3.21
N PRO A 158 -4.34 5.37 4.11
CA PRO A 158 -5.62 5.91 3.70
C PRO A 158 -5.49 7.40 3.33
N THR A 159 -5.94 7.76 2.14
CA THR A 159 -6.16 9.16 1.72
C THR A 159 -7.64 9.55 1.77
N ARG A 160 -8.51 8.58 2.10
CA ARG A 160 -9.95 8.74 2.36
C ARG A 160 -10.23 8.19 3.75
N PHE A 161 -11.19 8.79 4.46
CA PHE A 161 -11.34 8.54 5.90
C PHE A 161 -12.72 8.01 6.29
N GLU A 162 -13.62 7.77 5.34
CA GLU A 162 -14.99 7.32 5.60
C GLU A 162 -15.04 6.00 6.39
N HIS A 163 -14.22 5.02 6.00
CA HIS A 163 -14.11 3.72 6.69
C HIS A 163 -13.51 3.89 8.10
N LEU A 164 -12.52 4.78 8.27
CA LEU A 164 -11.96 5.09 9.59
C LEU A 164 -12.98 5.78 10.51
N ILE A 165 -13.78 6.71 9.97
CA ILE A 165 -14.84 7.37 10.73
C ILE A 165 -15.89 6.36 11.18
N LEU A 166 -16.25 5.40 10.31
CA LEU A 166 -17.20 4.34 10.63
C LEU A 166 -16.67 3.45 11.76
N PHE A 167 -15.39 3.08 11.70
CA PHE A 167 -14.72 2.28 12.72
C PHE A 167 -14.58 3.01 14.05
N ASP A 168 -14.13 4.27 14.06
CA ASP A 168 -14.06 5.09 15.28
C ASP A 168 -15.45 5.26 15.93
N LYS A 169 -16.50 5.47 15.13
CA LYS A 169 -17.88 5.57 15.63
C LYS A 169 -18.30 4.27 16.33
N TRP A 170 -18.03 3.12 15.72
CA TRP A 170 -18.35 1.83 16.30
C TRP A 170 -17.52 1.55 17.57
N LEU A 171 -16.21 1.79 17.54
CA LEU A 171 -15.33 1.57 18.70
C LEU A 171 -15.74 2.39 19.94
N LYS A 172 -16.26 3.61 19.74
CA LYS A 172 -16.81 4.44 20.83
C LYS A 172 -18.02 3.82 21.52
N GLN A 173 -18.76 2.98 20.81
CA GLN A 173 -19.94 2.28 21.31
C GLN A 173 -19.65 0.80 21.62
N TYR A 174 -18.39 0.37 21.51
CA TYR A 174 -18.00 -1.03 21.72
C TYR A 174 -18.32 -1.48 23.14
N VAL A 175 -19.07 -2.57 23.25
CA VAL A 175 -19.43 -3.22 24.53
C VAL A 175 -18.69 -4.56 24.63
N GLY A 176 -17.66 -4.62 25.47
CA GLY A 176 -16.87 -5.83 25.68
C GLY A 176 -15.57 -5.51 26.40
N GLU A 177 -14.82 -6.56 26.75
CA GLU A 177 -13.47 -6.38 27.30
C GLU A 177 -12.53 -5.81 26.23
N LYS A 178 -11.69 -4.84 26.60
CA LYS A 178 -10.69 -4.21 25.72
C LYS A 178 -9.26 -4.61 26.12
N LYS A 179 -9.05 -5.86 26.52
CA LYS A 179 -7.73 -6.33 26.98
C LYS A 179 -6.77 -6.43 25.80
N SER A 180 -7.21 -7.02 24.70
CA SER A 180 -6.38 -7.30 23.53
C SER A 180 -7.15 -7.26 22.21
N ALA A 181 -6.46 -6.97 21.11
CA ALA A 181 -6.99 -7.14 19.77
C ALA A 181 -5.90 -7.52 18.74
N ILE A 182 -6.32 -8.12 17.63
CA ILE A 182 -5.47 -8.42 16.47
C ILE A 182 -5.84 -7.48 15.32
N ASP A 183 -4.85 -6.87 14.67
CA ASP A 183 -5.00 -6.06 13.45
C ASP A 183 -4.32 -6.81 12.29
N VAL A 184 -5.14 -7.47 11.46
CA VAL A 184 -4.67 -8.26 10.32
C VAL A 184 -4.45 -7.34 9.12
N GLY A 185 -3.24 -7.36 8.54
CA GLY A 185 -2.88 -6.42 7.47
C GLY A 185 -2.74 -4.99 8.00
N ILE A 186 -1.92 -4.82 9.05
CA ILE A 186 -1.80 -3.60 9.85
C ILE A 186 -1.52 -2.34 9.01
N GLY A 187 -0.84 -2.48 7.87
CA GLY A 187 -0.51 -1.42 6.94
C GLY A 187 0.20 -0.25 7.61
N SER A 188 -0.43 0.93 7.59
CA SER A 188 0.10 2.15 8.23
C SER A 188 -0.24 2.29 9.72
N GLY A 189 -0.85 1.27 10.35
CA GLY A 189 -1.14 1.23 11.78
C GLY A 189 -2.34 2.05 12.23
N VAL A 190 -3.14 2.58 11.30
CA VAL A 190 -4.22 3.52 11.63
C VAL A 190 -5.35 2.88 12.46
N LEU A 191 -5.70 1.61 12.17
CA LEU A 191 -6.74 0.90 12.92
C LEU A 191 -6.23 0.52 14.32
N SER A 192 -5.02 -0.02 14.41
CA SER A 192 -4.30 -0.21 15.68
C SER A 192 -4.28 1.04 16.56
N LEU A 193 -3.90 2.20 16.01
CA LEU A 193 -3.88 3.46 16.76
C LEU A 193 -5.28 3.90 17.20
N GLN A 194 -6.34 3.61 16.42
CA GLN A 194 -7.72 3.87 16.85
C GLN A 194 -8.12 2.96 18.00
N MET A 195 -7.79 1.67 17.95
CA MET A 195 -8.06 0.74 19.05
C MET A 195 -7.35 1.15 20.34
N LEU A 196 -6.05 1.49 20.27
CA LEU A 196 -5.29 2.00 21.41
C LEU A 196 -5.91 3.30 21.97
N LYS A 197 -6.32 4.23 21.10
CA LYS A 197 -7.01 5.46 21.50
C LYS A 197 -8.33 5.17 22.22
N GLN A 198 -9.02 4.09 21.85
CA GLN A 198 -10.29 3.68 22.43
C GLN A 198 -10.15 2.74 23.63
N GLY A 199 -8.93 2.58 24.16
CA GLY A 199 -8.66 1.91 25.42
C GLY A 199 -8.26 0.43 25.33
N PHE A 200 -7.93 -0.09 24.14
CA PHE A 200 -7.36 -1.44 24.04
C PHE A 200 -5.98 -1.50 24.70
N GLY A 201 -5.76 -2.52 25.53
CA GLY A 201 -4.55 -2.67 26.35
C GLY A 201 -3.32 -3.13 25.57
N LYS A 202 -3.46 -4.24 24.82
CA LYS A 202 -2.41 -4.87 24.01
C LYS A 202 -2.91 -5.10 22.60
N LEU A 203 -2.08 -4.88 21.58
CA LEU A 203 -2.39 -5.25 20.20
C LEU A 203 -1.34 -6.21 19.63
N TYR A 204 -1.80 -7.03 18.70
CA TYR A 204 -0.97 -7.86 17.85
C TYR A 204 -1.24 -7.48 16.41
N GLY A 205 -0.22 -7.04 15.70
CA GLY A 205 -0.35 -6.53 14.34
C GLY A 205 0.43 -7.36 13.35
N THR A 206 -0.22 -7.80 12.29
CA THR A 206 0.37 -8.67 11.28
C THR A 206 0.35 -8.03 9.91
N ASP A 207 1.35 -8.29 9.09
CA ASP A 207 1.38 -7.84 7.69
C ASP A 207 2.35 -8.67 6.86
N THR A 208 2.02 -8.91 5.60
CA THR A 208 2.92 -9.56 4.64
C THR A 208 3.97 -8.59 4.11
N ASN A 209 3.69 -7.28 4.14
CA ASN A 209 4.60 -6.24 3.70
C ASN A 209 5.61 -5.90 4.83
N PRO A 210 6.90 -6.24 4.69
CA PRO A 210 7.90 -5.97 5.72
C PRO A 210 8.06 -4.47 5.99
N ASN A 211 7.77 -3.62 5.00
CA ASN A 211 7.87 -2.17 5.14
C ASN A 211 6.74 -1.61 6.01
N ALA A 212 5.56 -2.21 5.99
CA ALA A 212 4.46 -1.86 6.89
C ALA A 212 4.88 -2.12 8.35
N ILE A 213 5.44 -3.31 8.61
CA ILE A 213 5.95 -3.70 9.94
C ILE A 213 7.04 -2.73 10.42
N ALA A 214 8.03 -2.42 9.58
CA ALA A 214 9.08 -1.46 9.93
C ALA A 214 8.53 -0.06 10.19
N GLY A 215 7.65 0.43 9.33
CA GLY A 215 7.03 1.74 9.45
C GLY A 215 6.22 1.89 10.72
N VAL A 216 5.38 0.92 11.04
CA VAL A 216 4.58 0.95 12.28
C VAL A 216 5.48 0.83 13.50
N ASN A 217 6.53 -0.02 13.48
CA ASN A 217 7.49 -0.10 14.58
C ASN A 217 8.15 1.26 14.86
N GLU A 218 8.59 1.98 13.83
CA GLU A 218 9.16 3.33 13.97
C GLU A 218 8.16 4.33 14.54
N GLU A 219 6.92 4.31 14.06
CA GLU A 219 5.89 5.25 14.48
C GLU A 219 5.39 4.96 15.91
N LEU A 220 5.32 3.68 16.30
CA LEU A 220 5.00 3.27 17.68
C LEU A 220 6.07 3.77 18.66
N LYS A 221 7.35 3.58 18.34
CA LYS A 221 8.46 4.11 19.15
C LYS A 221 8.40 5.63 19.25
N ARG A 222 8.09 6.32 18.15
CA ARG A 222 7.90 7.77 18.14
C ARG A 222 6.82 8.24 19.12
N TYR A 223 5.78 7.45 19.34
CA TYR A 223 4.69 7.75 20.27
C TYR A 223 4.80 7.09 21.64
N GLY A 224 5.86 6.32 21.91
CA GLY A 224 6.01 5.55 23.15
C GLY A 224 4.91 4.49 23.33
N LEU A 225 4.45 3.88 22.23
CA LEU A 225 3.39 2.88 22.19
C LEU A 225 3.90 1.47 21.84
N ASP A 226 5.20 1.32 21.60
CA ASP A 226 5.84 0.07 21.19
C ASP A 226 5.67 -1.06 22.23
N ALA A 227 5.62 -0.76 23.53
CA ALA A 227 5.30 -1.76 24.56
C ALA A 227 3.87 -2.33 24.44
N LYS A 228 2.94 -1.59 23.83
CA LYS A 228 1.53 -1.98 23.69
C LYS A 228 1.22 -2.77 22.42
N VAL A 229 2.14 -2.84 21.46
CA VAL A 229 1.88 -3.48 20.17
C VAL A 229 3.00 -4.45 19.86
N GLU A 230 2.64 -5.69 19.61
CA GLU A 230 3.56 -6.69 19.10
C GLU A 230 3.33 -6.86 17.60
N LEU A 231 4.40 -6.78 16.82
CA LEU A 231 4.34 -6.80 15.36
C LEU A 231 4.91 -8.10 14.82
N MET A 232 4.26 -8.68 13.81
CA MET A 232 4.67 -9.94 13.21
C MET A 232 4.62 -9.81 11.70
N HIS A 233 5.73 -10.13 11.03
CA HIS A 233 5.79 -10.19 9.57
C HIS A 233 5.33 -11.58 9.11
N GLY A 234 4.28 -11.64 8.30
CA GLY A 234 3.73 -12.89 7.79
C GLY A 234 2.31 -12.75 7.26
N ASP A 235 1.80 -13.83 6.67
CA ASP A 235 0.47 -13.87 6.08
C ASP A 235 -0.63 -14.02 7.13
N LEU A 236 -1.75 -13.32 6.94
CA LEU A 236 -2.91 -13.29 7.83
C LEU A 236 -2.53 -13.13 9.32
N PHE A 237 -2.56 -14.20 10.11
CA PHE A 237 -2.27 -14.17 11.54
C PHE A 237 -0.78 -14.37 11.86
N ALA A 238 0.07 -14.62 10.85
CA ALA A 238 1.49 -14.89 10.99
C ALA A 238 1.76 -15.93 12.09
N ASP A 239 2.71 -15.66 13.00
CA ASP A 239 3.00 -16.52 14.15
C ASP A 239 2.20 -16.14 15.41
N CYS A 240 1.13 -15.35 15.28
CA CYS A 240 0.32 -14.96 16.43
C CYS A 240 -0.36 -16.19 17.02
N SER A 241 -0.09 -16.51 18.28
CA SER A 241 -0.74 -17.60 19.01
C SER A 241 -1.85 -17.12 19.97
N GLU A 242 -2.12 -15.81 19.97
CA GLU A 242 -2.91 -15.16 21.00
C GLU A 242 -4.41 -15.19 20.65
N LYS A 243 -5.24 -15.45 21.65
CA LYS A 243 -6.68 -15.26 21.54
C LYS A 243 -7.06 -13.88 22.05
N THR A 244 -7.87 -13.14 21.30
CA THR A 244 -8.22 -11.75 21.64
C THR A 244 -9.72 -11.49 21.61
N GLU A 245 -10.13 -10.37 22.20
CA GLU A 245 -11.53 -9.95 22.26
C GLU A 245 -12.01 -9.31 20.95
N LEU A 246 -11.08 -8.87 20.10
CA LEU A 246 -11.38 -8.22 18.83
C LEU A 246 -10.32 -8.59 17.78
N ILE A 247 -10.76 -9.06 16.62
CA ILE A 247 -9.94 -9.18 15.42
C ILE A 247 -10.45 -8.16 14.41
N VAL A 248 -9.57 -7.31 13.89
CA VAL A 248 -9.88 -6.30 12.89
C VAL A 248 -9.17 -6.65 11.60
N PHE A 249 -9.88 -6.52 10.49
CA PHE A 249 -9.30 -6.68 9.16
C PHE A 249 -9.87 -5.61 8.21
N ASN A 250 -9.00 -4.87 7.54
CA ASN A 250 -9.37 -4.02 6.41
C ASN A 250 -8.80 -4.62 5.13
N PRO A 251 -9.43 -5.69 4.60
CA PRO A 251 -8.90 -6.42 3.47
C PRO A 251 -8.83 -5.56 2.19
N PRO A 252 -8.04 -6.02 1.20
CA PRO A 252 -8.19 -5.58 -0.18
C PRO A 252 -9.63 -5.79 -0.66
N TRP A 253 -10.12 -4.97 -1.60
CA TRP A 253 -11.56 -4.92 -1.93
C TRP A 253 -11.91 -5.26 -3.39
N LEU A 254 -10.91 -5.56 -4.24
CA LEU A 254 -11.14 -6.00 -5.62
C LEU A 254 -10.62 -7.42 -5.84
N PRO A 255 -11.28 -8.26 -6.65
CA PRO A 255 -10.72 -9.56 -7.01
C PRO A 255 -9.51 -9.37 -7.93
N ALA A 256 -8.47 -10.16 -7.72
CA ALA A 256 -7.31 -10.21 -8.60
C ALA A 256 -7.72 -10.70 -9.99
N SER A 257 -7.17 -10.08 -11.03
CA SER A 257 -7.29 -10.58 -12.42
C SER A 257 -5.98 -11.16 -12.96
N HIS A 258 -4.87 -11.00 -12.22
CA HIS A 258 -3.50 -11.34 -12.60
C HIS A 258 -2.66 -11.57 -11.33
N ASN A 259 -1.42 -12.02 -11.49
CA ASN A 259 -0.45 -12.14 -10.39
C ASN A 259 -0.29 -10.81 -9.65
N LEU A 260 -0.42 -10.85 -8.33
CA LEU A 260 -0.37 -9.69 -7.46
C LEU A 260 1.04 -9.47 -6.93
N GLU A 261 1.54 -8.23 -7.00
CA GLU A 261 2.86 -7.86 -6.47
C GLU A 261 2.84 -6.48 -5.80
N GLY A 262 3.61 -6.33 -4.72
CA GLY A 262 3.80 -5.04 -4.04
C GLY A 262 2.49 -4.42 -3.54
N ILE A 263 2.28 -3.13 -3.83
CA ILE A 263 1.12 -2.38 -3.33
C ILE A 263 -0.22 -2.85 -3.92
N ASP A 264 -0.20 -3.61 -5.02
CA ASP A 264 -1.42 -4.17 -5.61
C ASP A 264 -2.07 -5.18 -4.66
N MET A 265 -1.29 -5.86 -3.80
CA MET A 265 -1.79 -6.74 -2.73
C MET A 265 -2.63 -5.99 -1.69
N ALA A 266 -2.54 -4.66 -1.60
CA ALA A 266 -3.38 -3.85 -0.71
C ALA A 266 -4.75 -3.47 -1.33
N ILE A 267 -4.94 -3.75 -2.62
CA ILE A 267 -6.14 -3.38 -3.38
C ILE A 267 -6.87 -4.63 -3.88
N TYR A 268 -6.11 -5.64 -4.30
CA TYR A 268 -6.62 -6.87 -4.89
C TYR A 268 -6.45 -8.07 -3.95
N TYR A 269 -7.41 -9.00 -3.99
CA TYR A 269 -7.37 -10.26 -3.25
C TYR A 269 -7.57 -11.48 -4.15
N ASP A 270 -6.99 -12.61 -3.75
CA ASP A 270 -7.25 -13.92 -4.34
C ASP A 270 -8.46 -14.62 -3.72
N GLU A 271 -8.99 -15.65 -4.39
CA GLU A 271 -10.18 -16.40 -3.95
C GLU A 271 -10.02 -17.10 -2.59
N GLN A 272 -8.78 -17.34 -2.14
CA GLN A 272 -8.47 -18.06 -0.91
C GLN A 272 -8.30 -17.12 0.29
N LEU A 273 -8.17 -15.79 0.10
CA LEU A 273 -7.93 -14.85 1.18
C LEU A 273 -8.99 -14.94 2.29
N PHE A 274 -10.26 -14.80 1.92
CA PHE A 274 -11.38 -14.80 2.88
C PHE A 274 -11.62 -16.17 3.52
N PRO A 275 -11.67 -17.29 2.77
CA PRO A 275 -11.78 -18.62 3.37
C PRO A 275 -10.69 -18.91 4.41
N ARG A 276 -9.42 -18.56 4.10
CA ARG A 276 -8.30 -18.74 5.04
C ARG A 276 -8.41 -17.80 6.24
N PHE A 277 -8.75 -16.53 6.00
CA PHE A 277 -8.95 -15.57 7.09
C PHE A 277 -10.00 -16.05 8.09
N PHE A 278 -11.19 -16.47 7.64
CA PHE A 278 -12.25 -16.91 8.56
C PHE A 278 -11.88 -18.22 9.28
N ALA A 279 -11.18 -19.14 8.60
CA ALA A 279 -10.68 -20.37 9.21
C ALA A 279 -9.66 -20.11 10.33
N GLU A 280 -8.83 -19.09 10.20
CA GLU A 280 -7.88 -18.70 11.24
C GLU A 280 -8.49 -17.79 12.30
N ALA A 281 -9.40 -16.88 11.94
CA ALA A 281 -10.01 -15.93 12.87
C ALA A 281 -10.75 -16.62 14.01
N ILE A 282 -11.45 -17.74 13.74
CA ILE A 282 -12.15 -18.50 14.77
C ILE A 282 -11.19 -19.12 15.81
N LYS A 283 -9.95 -19.41 15.44
CA LYS A 283 -8.94 -19.98 16.35
C LYS A 283 -8.37 -18.93 17.31
N HIS A 284 -8.37 -17.66 16.89
CA HIS A 284 -7.78 -16.53 17.61
C HIS A 284 -8.78 -15.65 18.36
N LEU A 285 -10.05 -16.08 18.43
CA LEU A 285 -11.09 -15.33 19.12
C LEU A 285 -11.37 -15.90 20.52
N LYS A 286 -11.45 -15.02 21.52
CA LYS A 286 -11.94 -15.40 22.85
C LYS A 286 -13.47 -15.59 22.84
N PRO A 287 -14.03 -16.33 23.82
CA PRO A 287 -15.48 -16.36 24.03
C PRO A 287 -16.06 -14.93 24.13
N GLY A 288 -17.11 -14.65 23.36
CA GLY A 288 -17.73 -13.32 23.28
C GLY A 288 -16.93 -12.28 22.49
N GLY A 289 -15.79 -12.66 21.89
CA GLY A 289 -15.02 -11.79 21.02
C GLY A 289 -15.72 -11.53 19.68
N ARG A 290 -15.22 -10.54 18.94
CA ARG A 290 -15.77 -10.12 17.64
C ARG A 290 -14.74 -10.08 16.54
N VAL A 291 -15.16 -10.40 15.33
CA VAL A 291 -14.41 -10.09 14.10
C VAL A 291 -15.04 -8.84 13.48
N THR A 292 -14.22 -7.85 13.16
CA THR A 292 -14.65 -6.61 12.49
C THR A 292 -13.94 -6.46 11.15
N LEU A 293 -14.71 -6.45 10.06
CA LEU A 293 -14.18 -6.23 8.72
C LEU A 293 -14.60 -4.86 8.19
N LEU A 294 -13.65 -4.10 7.65
CA LEU A 294 -13.91 -2.89 6.89
C LEU A 294 -13.87 -3.23 5.40
N PHE A 295 -14.96 -3.00 4.68
CA PHE A 295 -15.08 -3.38 3.27
C PHE A 295 -15.80 -2.32 2.44
N SER A 296 -16.06 -2.62 1.17
CA SER A 296 -16.87 -1.78 0.30
C SER A 296 -17.78 -2.62 -0.57
N ASN A 297 -18.98 -2.09 -0.85
CA ASN A 297 -19.89 -2.64 -1.85
C ASN A 297 -19.39 -2.49 -3.30
N MET A 298 -18.17 -1.98 -3.51
CA MET A 298 -17.55 -1.76 -4.81
C MET A 298 -17.67 -2.97 -5.73
N ILE A 299 -17.44 -4.17 -5.20
CA ILE A 299 -17.45 -5.39 -6.00
C ILE A 299 -18.84 -5.66 -6.58
N GLU A 300 -19.90 -5.39 -5.81
CA GLU A 300 -21.29 -5.55 -6.27
C GLU A 300 -21.64 -4.54 -7.36
N ILE A 301 -21.03 -3.35 -7.32
CA ILE A 301 -21.24 -2.30 -8.33
C ILE A 301 -20.44 -2.59 -9.61
N THR A 302 -19.21 -3.08 -9.47
CA THR A 302 -18.23 -3.17 -10.58
C THR A 302 -18.15 -4.56 -11.22
N HIS A 303 -18.55 -5.60 -10.50
CA HIS A 303 -18.50 -7.00 -10.92
C HIS A 303 -19.81 -7.70 -10.54
N LYS A 304 -20.82 -7.63 -11.43
CA LYS A 304 -22.18 -8.14 -11.16
C LYS A 304 -22.24 -9.62 -10.79
N ASP A 305 -21.27 -10.41 -11.23
CA ASP A 305 -21.19 -11.85 -10.97
C ASP A 305 -20.29 -12.22 -9.77
N ALA A 306 -19.59 -11.23 -9.20
CA ALA A 306 -18.68 -11.49 -8.09
C ALA A 306 -19.43 -11.52 -6.75
N GLU A 307 -19.30 -12.63 -6.06
CA GLU A 307 -19.93 -12.85 -4.76
C GLU A 307 -19.24 -12.06 -3.65
N HIS A 308 -20.03 -11.40 -2.80
CA HIS A 308 -19.51 -10.67 -1.66
C HIS A 308 -18.95 -11.65 -0.61
N PRO A 309 -17.63 -11.65 -0.32
CA PRO A 309 -16.99 -12.73 0.42
C PRO A 309 -17.49 -12.87 1.87
N ILE A 310 -17.84 -11.76 2.51
CA ILE A 310 -18.43 -11.79 3.86
C ILE A 310 -19.85 -12.37 3.85
N LYS A 311 -20.65 -12.11 2.81
CA LYS A 311 -22.01 -12.67 2.69
C LYS A 311 -21.94 -14.17 2.43
N LYS A 312 -20.98 -14.61 1.60
CA LYS A 312 -20.68 -16.02 1.38
C LYS A 312 -20.35 -16.74 2.68
N GLU A 313 -19.45 -16.19 3.49
CA GLU A 313 -19.08 -16.78 4.79
C GLU A 313 -20.31 -16.95 5.71
N LEU A 314 -21.18 -15.94 5.76
CA LEU A 314 -22.39 -15.98 6.58
C LEU A 314 -23.42 -17.00 6.09
N ALA A 315 -23.46 -17.27 4.78
CA ALA A 315 -24.40 -18.22 4.18
C ALA A 315 -23.90 -19.67 4.24
N GLU A 316 -22.61 -19.89 4.01
CA GLU A 316 -22.03 -21.22 3.74
C GLU A 316 -20.99 -21.65 4.77
N GLY A 317 -20.31 -20.70 5.43
CA GLY A 317 -19.14 -20.99 6.26
C GLY A 317 -19.46 -21.60 7.63
N GLY A 318 -20.63 -21.30 8.19
CA GLY A 318 -21.10 -21.89 9.46
C GLY A 318 -20.25 -21.57 10.70
N ARG A 319 -19.29 -20.64 10.61
CA ARG A 319 -18.37 -20.26 11.71
C ARG A 319 -18.84 -19.00 12.46
N PHE A 320 -19.48 -18.09 11.74
CA PHE A 320 -19.82 -16.76 12.24
C PHE A 320 -21.26 -16.40 11.91
N GLN A 321 -21.84 -15.57 12.76
CA GLN A 321 -23.12 -14.90 12.52
C GLN A 321 -22.94 -13.38 12.58
N LYS A 322 -23.72 -12.66 11.77
CA LYS A 322 -23.71 -11.19 11.74
C LYS A 322 -24.29 -10.65 13.03
N GLU A 323 -23.52 -9.85 13.75
CA GLU A 323 -24.01 -9.06 14.89
C GLU A 323 -24.46 -7.67 14.42
N LEU A 324 -23.67 -7.00 13.58
CA LEU A 324 -23.94 -5.65 13.12
C LEU A 324 -23.38 -5.43 11.70
N LEU A 325 -24.09 -4.62 10.91
CA LEU A 325 -23.59 -4.05 9.66
C LEU A 325 -23.87 -2.55 9.70
N LEU A 326 -22.83 -1.75 9.56
CA LEU A 326 -22.93 -0.31 9.34
C LEU A 326 -22.43 0.04 7.95
N HIS A 327 -23.00 1.09 7.35
CA HIS A 327 -22.54 1.62 6.08
C HIS A 327 -22.41 3.15 6.13
N LYS A 328 -21.56 3.69 5.24
CA LYS A 328 -21.44 5.12 5.02
C LYS A 328 -21.16 5.39 3.54
N GLY A 329 -21.95 6.26 2.92
CA GLY A 329 -21.70 6.70 1.55
C GLY A 329 -20.37 7.43 1.41
N VAL A 330 -19.68 7.20 0.30
CA VAL A 330 -18.42 7.87 -0.03
C VAL A 330 -18.69 9.26 -0.62
N LYS A 331 -17.82 10.23 -0.35
CA LYS A 331 -17.94 11.57 -0.93
C LYS A 331 -17.82 11.52 -2.46
N ALA A 332 -18.56 12.41 -3.12
CA ALA A 332 -18.50 12.57 -4.57
C ALA A 332 -17.08 12.77 -5.08
N ALA A 333 -16.86 12.36 -6.34
CA ALA A 333 -15.59 12.56 -7.01
C ALA A 333 -15.16 14.03 -7.07
N SER A 334 -13.85 14.28 -7.08
CA SER A 334 -13.34 15.60 -7.45
C SER A 334 -13.73 15.90 -8.90
N ASN A 335 -14.31 17.07 -9.15
CA ASN A 335 -14.63 17.56 -10.50
C ASN A 335 -13.39 17.73 -11.41
N LYS A 336 -12.17 17.55 -10.87
CA LYS A 336 -10.90 17.61 -11.61
C LYS A 336 -10.42 16.26 -12.15
N THR A 337 -11.14 15.16 -11.89
CA THR A 337 -10.77 13.83 -12.38
C THR A 337 -11.20 13.64 -13.84
N GLN A 338 -10.32 13.11 -14.70
CA GLN A 338 -10.70 12.67 -16.06
C GLN A 338 -11.19 11.22 -16.11
N ARG A 339 -11.17 10.49 -14.98
CA ARG A 339 -11.68 9.12 -14.91
C ARG A 339 -13.20 9.11 -14.77
N ASN A 340 -13.90 8.35 -15.61
CA ASN A 340 -15.32 8.06 -15.45
C ASN A 340 -15.55 7.35 -14.11
N GLN A 341 -16.34 7.98 -13.23
CA GLN A 341 -16.58 7.57 -11.85
C GLN A 341 -18.08 7.61 -11.54
N ASN A 342 -18.92 7.31 -12.54
CA ASN A 342 -20.38 7.36 -12.41
C ASN A 342 -20.92 6.47 -11.27
N TRP A 343 -20.18 5.39 -10.94
CA TRP A 343 -20.47 4.48 -9.83
C TRP A 343 -20.21 5.07 -8.43
N ARG A 344 -19.50 6.21 -8.30
CA ARG A 344 -19.10 6.73 -6.98
C ARG A 344 -20.24 7.22 -6.11
N ALA A 345 -21.36 7.62 -6.72
CA ALA A 345 -22.55 8.00 -5.94
C ALA A 345 -23.16 6.81 -5.19
N GLU A 346 -22.90 5.59 -5.67
CA GLU A 346 -23.41 4.32 -5.14
C GLU A 346 -22.39 3.61 -4.24
N GLU A 347 -21.12 4.05 -4.26
CA GLU A 347 -20.03 3.52 -3.42
C GLU A 347 -20.33 3.78 -1.92
N GLN A 348 -20.35 2.70 -1.16
CA GLN A 348 -20.45 2.70 0.30
C GLN A 348 -19.25 1.96 0.89
N VAL A 349 -18.74 2.51 1.99
CA VAL A 349 -17.88 1.76 2.90
C VAL A 349 -18.74 1.05 3.92
N GLU A 350 -18.35 -0.16 4.27
CA GLU A 350 -19.07 -1.06 5.16
C GLU A 350 -18.20 -1.42 6.35
N LEU A 351 -18.84 -1.59 7.51
CA LEU A 351 -18.24 -2.16 8.70
C LEU A 351 -19.12 -3.34 9.13
N TRP A 352 -18.55 -4.53 9.01
CA TRP A 352 -19.17 -5.79 9.39
C TRP A 352 -18.67 -6.21 10.76
N VAL A 353 -19.57 -6.49 11.70
CA VAL A 353 -19.24 -7.08 13.01
C VAL A 353 -19.84 -8.46 13.08
N LEU A 354 -18.98 -9.45 13.29
CA LEU A 354 -19.34 -10.86 13.34
C LEU A 354 -19.00 -11.42 14.73
N LYS A 355 -19.81 -12.36 15.20
CA LYS A 355 -19.55 -13.16 16.40
C LYS A 355 -19.57 -14.64 16.04
N MET A 356 -18.87 -15.47 16.81
CA MET A 356 -18.93 -16.92 16.65
C MET A 356 -20.37 -17.42 16.88
N ILE A 357 -20.72 -18.52 16.18
CA ILE A 357 -21.99 -19.23 16.37
C ILE A 357 -22.00 -20.00 17.69
#